data_AF-A0A6G7WJP3-F1
#
_entry.id   AF-A0A6G7WJP3-F1
#
_cell.length_a   1.000
_cell.length_b   1.000
_cell.length_c   1.000
_cell.angle_alpha   90.00
_cell.angle_beta   90.00
_cell.angle_gamma   90.00
#
_symmetry.space_group_name_H-M   'P 1'
#
loop_
_entity.id
_entity.type
_entity.pdbx_description
1 polymer ?
#
loop_
_entity_poly.entity_id
_entity_poly.type
_entity_poly.pdbx_seq_one_letter_code
_entity_poly.pdbx_strand_id
1 'polypeptide(L)' 'MKKYEIEIYEDKKGNSQIMDWIKELDRNPTKENKSTLKKLYYQMERLEYDGTFVGEPLVKQIDGKL' A
#
# COMPACT_ATOMS: atom_id res chain seq x y z
N MET A 1 13.83 -1.77 12.77
CA MET A 1 12.56 -2.03 13.48
C MET A 1 11.47 -1.22 12.78
N LYS A 2 10.33 -1.84 12.46
CA LYS A 2 9.16 -1.08 11.97
C LYS A 2 8.77 -0.05 13.03
N LYS A 3 8.55 1.20 12.62
CA LYS A 3 8.22 2.32 13.51
C LYS A 3 6.74 2.65 13.51
N TYR A 4 6.05 2.34 12.41
CA TYR A 4 4.64 2.65 12.17
C TYR A 4 3.88 1.40 11.77
N GLU A 5 2.57 1.40 12.05
CA GLU A 5 1.63 0.37 11.63
C GLU A 5 0.83 0.86 10.41
N ILE A 6 0.59 -0.04 9.46
CA ILE A 6 -0.29 0.22 8.34
C ILE A 6 -1.61 -0.51 8.58
N GLU A 7 -2.66 0.27 8.80
CA GLU A 7 -4.03 -0.23 8.84
C GLU A 7 -4.66 -0.10 7.46
N ILE A 8 -5.24 -1.19 6.96
CA ILE A 8 -5.97 -1.19 5.69
C ILE A 8 -7.44 -0.98 5.99
N TYR A 9 -8.02 0.09 5.44
CA TYR A 9 -9.43 0.42 5.62
C TYR A 9 -10.34 -0.74 5.23
N GLU A 10 -11.32 -1.01 6.09
CA GLU A 10 -12.42 -1.93 5.89
C GLU A 10 -13.75 -1.17 6.08
N ASP A 11 -14.70 -1.36 5.17
CA ASP A 11 -16.01 -0.75 5.27
C ASP A 11 -16.89 -1.43 6.33
N LYS A 12 -18.03 -0.83 6.64
CA LYS A 12 -19.00 -1.37 7.61
C LYS A 12 -19.54 -2.78 7.29
N LYS A 13 -19.29 -3.29 6.09
CA LYS A 13 -19.73 -4.61 5.62
C LYS A 13 -18.57 -5.62 5.58
N GLY A 14 -17.36 -5.23 5.98
CA GLY A 14 -16.19 -6.09 5.95
C GLY A 14 -15.43 -6.08 4.62
N ASN A 15 -15.72 -5.15 3.71
CA ASN A 15 -15.04 -5.09 2.41
C ASN A 15 -13.88 -4.10 2.45
N SER A 16 -12.77 -4.48 1.81
CA SER A 16 -11.62 -3.60 1.64
C SER A 16 -11.20 -3.61 0.18
N GLN A 17 -11.39 -2.47 -0.48
CA GLN A 17 -11.04 -2.30 -1.89
C GLN A 17 -9.56 -2.62 -2.17
N ILE A 18 -8.67 -2.25 -1.25
CA ILE A 18 -7.23 -2.52 -1.39
C ILE A 18 -6.96 -4.03 -1.25
N MET A 19 -7.56 -4.70 -0.27
CA MET A 19 -7.37 -6.14 -0.10
C MET A 19 -7.96 -6.93 -1.27
N ASP A 20 -9.12 -6.51 -1.77
CA ASP A 20 -9.77 -7.17 -2.90
C ASP A 20 -8.95 -7.02 -4.18
N TRP A 21 -8.37 -5.83 -4.41
CA TRP A 21 -7.43 -5.60 -5.52
C TRP A 21 -6.16 -6.44 -5.40
N ILE A 22 -5.55 -6.53 -4.21
CA ILE A 22 -4.38 -7.40 -3.99
C ILE A 22 -4.72 -8.85 -4.32
N LYS A 23 -5.86 -9.36 -3.81
CA LYS A 23 -6.32 -10.73 -4.09
C LYS A 23 -6.55 -10.98 -5.58
N GLU A 24 -7.08 -10.00 -6.31
CA GLU A 24 -7.29 -10.10 -7.76
C GLU A 24 -5.96 -10.26 -8.52
N LEU A 25 -4.96 -9.45 -8.17
CA LEU A 25 -3.62 -9.53 -8.78
C LEU A 25 -2.92 -10.85 -8.46
N ASP A 26 -3.03 -11.33 -7.21
CA ASP A 26 -2.44 -12.61 -6.78
C ASP A 26 -3.09 -13.81 -7.47
N ARG A 27 -4.41 -13.77 -7.71
CA ARG A 27 -5.14 -14.82 -8.44
C ARG A 27 -4.73 -14.92 -9.92
N ASN A 28 -4.22 -13.83 -10.50
CA ASN A 28 -3.79 -13.75 -11.90
C ASN A 28 -2.31 -13.36 -12.01
N PRO A 29 -1.35 -14.26 -11.70
CA PRO A 29 0.04 -13.91 -11.44
C PRO A 29 0.87 -13.70 -12.73
N THR A 30 0.47 -12.76 -13.59
CA THR A 30 1.26 -12.30 -14.74
C THR A 30 2.55 -11.62 -14.28
N LYS A 31 3.51 -11.42 -15.20
CA LYS A 31 4.76 -10.72 -14.89
C LYS A 31 4.47 -9.29 -14.40
N GLU A 32 3.51 -8.64 -15.04
CA GLU A 32 3.05 -7.29 -14.74
C GLU A 32 2.42 -7.24 -13.34
N ASN A 33 1.51 -8.17 -13.02
CA ASN A 33 0.82 -8.20 -11.73
C ASN A 33 1.79 -8.47 -10.57
N LYS A 34 2.73 -9.41 -10.75
CA LYS A 34 3.81 -9.67 -9.78
C LYS A 34 4.69 -8.43 -9.55
N SER A 35 5.03 -7.73 -10.63
CA SER A 35 5.83 -6.50 -10.55
C SER A 35 5.09 -5.39 -9.80
N THR A 36 3.78 -5.25 -10.05
CA THR A 36 2.91 -4.29 -9.37
C THR A 36 2.80 -4.60 -7.88
N LEU A 37 2.50 -5.83 -7.49
CA LEU A 37 2.42 -6.23 -6.09
C LEU A 37 3.75 -6.05 -5.36
N LYS A 38 4.88 -6.39 -6.00
CA LYS A 38 6.21 -6.16 -5.43
C LYS A 38 6.46 -4.69 -5.12
N LYS A 39 6.04 -3.78 -6.02
CA LYS A 39 6.16 -2.33 -5.80
C LYS A 39 5.27 -1.85 -4.66
N LEU A 40 4.02 -2.32 -4.60
CA LEU A 40 3.09 -2.01 -3.51
C LEU A 40 3.68 -2.40 -2.15
N TYR A 41 4.12 -3.66 -2.00
CA TYR A 41 4.68 -4.14 -0.75
C TYR A 41 5.97 -3.41 -0.36
N TYR A 42 6.81 -3.07 -1.34
CA TYR A 42 7.99 -2.22 -1.09
C TYR A 42 7.58 -0.84 -0.55
N GLN A 43 6.60 -0.18 -1.15
CA GLN A 43 6.10 1.12 -0.69
C GLN A 43 5.50 1.04 0.72
N MET A 44 4.71 -0.01 1.02
CA MET A 44 4.20 -0.27 2.36
C MET A 44 5.33 -0.47 3.37
N GLU A 45 6.33 -1.29 3.04
CA GLU A 45 7.48 -1.49 3.92
C GLU A 45 8.19 -0.16 4.22
N ARG A 46 8.43 0.67 3.20
CA ARG A 46 9.04 2.00 3.42
C ARG A 46 8.21 2.89 4.34
N LEU A 47 6.89 2.88 4.20
CA LEU A 47 5.98 3.59 5.10
C LEU A 47 6.05 3.07 6.54
N GLU A 48 6.12 1.75 6.74
CA GLU A 48 6.24 1.14 8.08
C GLU A 48 7.55 1.54 8.79
N TYR A 49 8.65 1.74 8.05
CA TYR A 49 9.96 2.11 8.63
C TYR A 49 10.15 3.61 8.80
N ASP A 50 9.73 4.40 7.82
CA ASP A 50 10.08 5.82 7.71
C ASP A 50 8.89 6.76 7.91
N GLY A 51 7.65 6.27 7.81
CA GLY A 51 6.44 7.08 7.85
C GLY A 51 6.39 8.05 6.67
N THR A 52 5.77 9.22 6.89
CA THR A 52 5.64 10.26 5.86
C THR A 52 6.96 10.94 5.49
N PHE A 53 8.02 10.77 6.30
CA PHE A 53 9.36 11.31 6.01
C PHE A 53 10.06 10.63 4.83
N VAL A 54 9.53 9.52 4.31
CA VAL A 54 10.10 8.84 3.14
C VAL A 54 10.16 9.74 1.90
N GLY A 55 9.23 10.69 1.77
CA GLY A 55 9.21 11.69 0.72
C GLY A 55 9.10 11.15 -0.71
N GLU A 56 9.29 12.05 -1.68
CA GLU A 56 9.29 11.69 -3.11
C GLU A 56 10.50 10.80 -3.45
N PRO A 57 10.36 9.82 -4.37
CA PRO A 57 9.21 9.58 -5.25
C PRO A 57 8.16 8.61 -4.66
N LEU A 58 8.31 8.18 -3.41
CA LEU A 58 7.47 7.13 -2.83
C LEU A 58 6.16 7.67 -2.25
N VAL A 59 6.23 8.83 -1.60
CA VAL A 59 5.09 9.52 -1.00
C VAL A 59 5.07 10.95 -1.49
N LYS A 60 3.86 11.42 -1.77
CA LYS A 60 3.60 12.81 -2.13
C LYS A 60 2.35 13.27 -1.39
N GLN A 61 2.38 14.51 -0.90
CA GLN A 61 1.18 15.14 -0.37
C GLN A 61 0.22 15.44 -1.53
N ILE A 62 -1.00 14.90 -1.41
CA ILE A 62 -2.14 15.28 -2.25
C ILE A 62 -2.90 16.43 -1.58
N ASP A 63 -3.84 17.06 -2.30
CA ASP A 63 -4.59 18.21 -1.79
C ASP A 63 -5.29 17.91 -0.46
N GLY A 64 -5.16 18.85 0.49
CA GLY A 64 -5.64 18.72 1.87
C GLY A 64 -4.60 19.25 2.84
N LYS A 65 -4.99 20.21 3.69
CA LYS A 65 -4.15 20.67 4.80
C LYS A 65 -4.15 19.60 5.90
N LEU A 66 -2.98 19.31 6.44
CA LEU A 66 -2.84 18.67 7.75
C LEU A 66 -3.50 19.55 8.82
#